data_AF-X1INL8-F1
#
_entry.id   AF-X1INL8-F1
#
_cell.length_a   1.000
_cell.length_b   1.000
_cell.length_c   1.000
_cell.angle_alpha   90.00
_cell.angle_beta   90.00
_cell.angle_gamma   90.00
#
_symmetry.space_group_name_H-M   'P 1'
#
loop_
_entity.id
_entity.type
_entity.pdbx_description
1 polymer ?
#
loop_
_entity_poly.entity_id
_entity_poly.type
_entity_poly.pdbx_seq_one_letter_code
_entity_poly.pdbx_strand_id
1 'polypeptide(L)'
;MKESEIKESIDLTFLVKTQLSVEKLRVAVQVRNTHLAKQSRRDPDTCELEEQLQKLEKFIDNKVGDYVDLHPAQPWFSRIKGIGRENIAKVVGLIDLNKVTYVSSLWKWAGMHVVDGKSPQRRGGQKIDYNSQLRTMCWRLIRAFCLAQNKYYDWYLKEKEKYQDKFLAQ
;
A
#
# COMPACT_ATOMS: atom_id res chain seq x y z
N MET A 1 0.15 36.74 10.21
CA MET A 1 0.22 35.48 9.45
C MET A 1 -0.81 34.55 10.09
N LYS A 2 -1.92 34.29 9.41
CA LYS A 2 -3.16 33.78 10.05
C LYS A 2 -3.08 32.27 10.23
N GLU A 3 -3.30 31.79 11.45
CA GLU A 3 -3.48 30.35 11.78
C GLU A 3 -4.57 29.66 10.93
N SER A 4 -5.44 30.44 10.27
CA SER A 4 -6.45 29.93 9.35
C SER A 4 -5.92 29.40 8.01
N GLU A 5 -4.67 29.66 7.65
CA GLU A 5 -4.02 29.11 6.43
C GLU A 5 -3.28 27.79 6.71
N ILE A 6 -3.02 27.43 7.98
CA ILE A 6 -2.39 26.15 8.38
C ILE A 6 -3.40 24.98 8.33
N LYS A 7 -4.63 25.23 7.87
CA LYS A 7 -5.53 24.19 7.34
C LYS A 7 -5.22 23.83 5.88
N GLU A 8 -4.02 24.14 5.38
CA GLU A 8 -3.44 23.44 4.25
C GLU A 8 -3.46 21.94 4.55
N SER A 9 -4.19 21.20 3.71
CA SER A 9 -4.39 19.77 3.85
C SER A 9 -3.06 19.09 4.14
N ILE A 10 -2.93 18.51 5.33
CA ILE A 10 -1.75 17.71 5.66
C ILE A 10 -1.69 16.60 4.61
N ASP A 11 -0.68 16.67 3.75
CA ASP A 11 -0.57 15.78 2.61
C ASP A 11 -0.15 14.39 3.11
N LEU A 12 -1.15 13.52 3.26
CA LEU A 12 -1.01 12.12 3.64
C LEU A 12 0.01 11.39 2.76
N THR A 13 0.22 11.85 1.52
CA THR A 13 1.22 11.30 0.60
C THR A 13 2.63 11.34 1.17
N PHE A 14 3.04 12.46 1.75
CA PHE A 14 4.40 12.58 2.31
C PHE A 14 4.57 11.69 3.54
N LEU A 15 3.55 11.63 4.40
CA LEU A 15 3.60 10.81 5.59
C LEU A 15 3.65 9.31 5.24
N VAL A 16 2.83 8.87 4.29
CA VAL A 16 2.84 7.49 3.78
C VAL A 16 4.17 7.13 3.11
N LYS A 17 4.75 8.03 2.32
CA LYS A 17 6.08 7.79 1.71
C LYS A 17 7.17 7.67 2.77
N THR A 18 7.10 8.48 3.82
CA THR A 18 8.00 8.39 4.97
C THR A 18 7.81 7.06 5.69
N GLN A 19 6.57 6.65 5.98
CA GLN A 19 6.24 5.35 6.57
C GLN A 19 6.85 4.18 5.79
N LEU A 20 6.64 4.15 4.47
CA LEU A 20 7.20 3.13 3.59
C LEU A 20 8.74 3.10 3.59
N SER A 21 9.38 4.25 3.86
CA SER A 21 10.84 4.35 3.92
C SER A 21 11.38 3.83 5.25
N VAL A 22 10.71 4.14 6.35
CA VAL A 22 11.02 3.61 7.69
C VAL A 22 10.84 2.10 7.73
N GLU A 23 9.73 1.57 7.20
CA GLU A 23 9.49 0.11 7.12
C GLU A 23 10.59 -0.61 6.35
N LYS A 24 11.01 -0.06 5.20
CA LYS A 24 12.11 -0.64 4.41
C LYS A 24 13.39 -0.69 5.21
N LEU A 25 13.72 0.38 5.92
CA LEU A 25 14.93 0.45 6.73
C LEU A 25 14.88 -0.53 7.89
N ARG A 26 13.75 -0.59 8.61
CA ARG A 26 13.54 -1.54 9.71
C ARG A 26 13.65 -2.99 9.23
N VAL A 27 12.99 -3.34 8.12
CA VAL A 27 13.10 -4.69 7.51
C VAL A 27 14.56 -4.99 7.15
N ALA A 28 15.29 -4.04 6.56
CA ALA A 28 16.69 -4.25 6.20
C ALA A 28 17.58 -4.54 7.41
N VAL A 29 17.39 -3.81 8.51
CA VAL A 29 18.14 -4.03 9.77
C VAL A 29 17.74 -5.37 10.42
N GLN A 30 16.45 -5.68 10.49
CA GLN A 30 15.97 -6.98 11.01
C GLN A 30 16.53 -8.16 10.22
N VAL A 31 16.53 -8.07 8.89
CA VAL A 31 17.10 -9.10 8.01
C VAL A 31 18.60 -9.25 8.27
N ARG A 32 19.34 -8.15 8.45
CA ARG A 32 20.76 -8.20 8.82
C ARG A 32 20.97 -8.93 10.15
N ASN A 33 20.23 -8.56 11.19
CA ASN A 33 20.31 -9.22 12.50
C ASN A 33 19.99 -10.71 12.41
N THR A 34 19.00 -11.07 11.61
CA THR A 34 18.66 -12.48 11.32
C THR A 34 19.81 -13.23 10.65
N HIS A 35 20.52 -12.59 9.71
CA HIS A 35 21.69 -13.21 9.05
C HIS A 35 22.87 -13.36 10.00
N LEU A 36 23.13 -12.37 10.86
CA LEU A 36 24.17 -12.47 11.90
C LEU A 36 23.89 -13.63 12.85
N ALA A 37 22.64 -13.75 13.32
CA ALA A 37 22.23 -14.84 14.21
C ALA A 37 22.46 -16.22 13.58
N LYS A 38 22.20 -16.39 12.28
CA LYS A 38 22.50 -17.64 11.54
C LYS A 38 23.99 -17.99 11.49
N GLN A 39 24.86 -17.00 11.62
CA GLN A 39 26.32 -17.17 11.67
C GLN A 39 26.85 -17.25 13.10
N SER A 40 25.96 -17.39 14.10
CA SER A 40 26.30 -17.35 15.52
C SER A 40 27.01 -16.05 15.94
N ARG A 41 26.72 -14.95 15.23
CA ARG A 41 27.22 -13.61 15.53
C ARG A 41 26.07 -12.74 16.05
N ARG A 42 26.39 -11.79 16.92
CA ARG A 42 25.46 -10.78 17.41
C ARG A 42 26.18 -9.45 17.51
N ASP A 43 25.54 -8.41 17.00
CA ASP A 43 26.02 -7.04 17.11
C ASP A 43 25.01 -6.24 17.97
N PRO A 44 25.41 -5.76 19.16
CA PRO A 44 24.50 -5.04 20.06
C PRO A 44 23.94 -3.76 19.44
N ASP A 45 24.76 -3.02 18.68
CA ASP A 45 24.38 -1.74 18.10
C ASP A 45 23.30 -1.92 17.03
N THR A 46 23.41 -2.93 16.15
CA THR A 46 22.35 -3.21 15.18
C THR A 46 21.09 -3.80 15.81
N CYS A 47 21.19 -4.48 16.96
CA CYS A 47 20.02 -4.89 17.74
C CYS A 47 19.29 -3.67 18.32
N GLU A 48 20.02 -2.74 18.95
CA GLU A 48 19.43 -1.51 19.50
C GLU A 48 18.79 -0.67 18.38
N LEU A 49 19.48 -0.52 17.24
CA LEU A 49 18.94 0.19 16.09
C LEU A 49 17.63 -0.43 15.59
N GLU A 50 17.50 -1.75 15.59
CA GLU A 50 16.24 -2.42 15.22
C GLU A 50 15.11 -2.02 16.18
N GLU A 51 15.35 -2.02 17.49
CA GLU A 51 14.36 -1.62 18.49
C GLU A 51 13.94 -0.16 18.33
N GLN A 52 14.90 0.74 18.06
CA GLN A 52 14.61 2.14 17.78
C GLN A 52 13.76 2.31 16.51
N LEU A 53 14.07 1.56 15.45
CA LEU A 53 13.28 1.57 14.21
C LEU A 53 11.88 0.99 14.41
N GLN A 54 11.71 -0.04 15.25
CA GLN A 54 10.38 -0.57 15.60
C GLN A 54 9.53 0.49 16.34
N LYS A 55 10.14 1.24 17.27
CA LYS A 55 9.47 2.36 17.97
C LYS A 55 9.08 3.47 16.99
N LEU A 56 9.96 3.80 16.05
CA LEU A 56 9.71 4.82 15.03
C LEU A 56 8.61 4.39 14.05
N GLU A 57 8.62 3.14 13.59
CA GLU A 57 7.57 2.56 12.74
C GLU A 57 6.21 2.67 13.43
N LYS A 58 6.12 2.23 14.70
CA LYS A 58 4.89 2.36 15.49
C LYS A 58 4.42 3.81 15.65
N PHE A 59 5.35 4.75 15.84
CA PHE A 59 5.02 6.18 15.93
C PHE A 59 4.38 6.68 14.63
N ILE A 60 4.96 6.35 13.47
CA ILE A 60 4.44 6.77 12.18
C ILE A 60 3.13 6.06 11.86
N ASP A 61 3.01 4.76 12.15
CA ASP A 61 1.78 3.98 11.95
C ASP A 61 0.58 4.60 12.68
N ASN A 62 0.78 5.01 13.93
CA ASN A 62 -0.25 5.69 14.72
C ASN A 62 -0.63 7.02 14.07
N LYS A 63 0.35 7.85 13.68
CA LYS A 63 0.09 9.13 13.01
C LYS A 63 -0.68 8.94 11.72
N VAL A 64 -0.26 8.00 10.88
CA VAL A 64 -0.93 7.66 9.63
C VAL A 64 -2.36 7.17 9.90
N GLY A 65 -2.55 6.36 10.94
CA GLY A 65 -3.86 5.89 11.39
C GLY A 65 -4.80 7.04 11.77
N ASP A 66 -4.31 8.04 12.51
CA ASP A 66 -5.09 9.22 12.90
C ASP A 66 -5.60 9.99 11.66
N TYR A 67 -4.78 10.15 10.61
CA TYR A 67 -5.20 10.79 9.36
C TYR A 67 -6.20 9.96 8.57
N VAL A 68 -6.04 8.63 8.56
CA VAL A 68 -7.01 7.74 7.92
C VAL A 68 -8.37 7.83 8.61
N ASP A 69 -8.38 7.98 9.93
CA ASP A 69 -9.61 8.12 10.71
C ASP A 69 -10.38 9.41 10.35
N LEU A 70 -9.68 10.45 9.89
CA LEU A 70 -10.25 11.72 9.40
C LEU A 70 -10.65 11.70 7.91
N HIS A 71 -10.31 10.65 7.17
CA HIS A 71 -10.51 10.61 5.73
C HIS A 71 -12.03 10.53 5.37
N PRO A 72 -12.54 11.27 4.37
CA PRO A 72 -13.97 11.26 4.03
C PRO A 72 -14.54 9.88 3.69
N ALA A 73 -13.73 9.01 3.07
CA ALA A 73 -14.10 7.63 2.74
C ALA A 73 -13.97 6.64 3.92
N GLN A 74 -13.55 7.08 5.11
CA GLN A 74 -13.36 6.21 6.27
C GLN A 74 -14.60 5.40 6.67
N PRO A 75 -15.82 5.98 6.69
CA PRO A 75 -17.02 5.22 7.03
C PRO A 75 -17.29 4.05 6.07
N TRP A 76 -16.73 4.11 4.86
CA TRP A 76 -16.87 3.05 3.86
C TRP A 76 -15.86 1.92 4.07
N PHE A 77 -14.56 2.23 4.11
CA PHE A 77 -13.54 1.18 4.16
C PHE A 77 -13.37 0.54 5.55
N SER A 78 -13.73 1.24 6.63
CA SER A 78 -13.66 0.70 8.00
C SER A 78 -14.58 -0.50 8.24
N ARG A 79 -15.66 -0.63 7.44
CA ARG A 79 -16.63 -1.73 7.53
C ARG A 79 -16.17 -3.01 6.83
N ILE A 80 -15.05 -2.95 6.10
CA ILE A 80 -14.59 -4.06 5.27
C ILE A 80 -13.59 -4.90 6.05
N LYS A 81 -13.98 -6.13 6.41
CA LYS A 81 -13.09 -7.11 7.03
C LYS A 81 -11.85 -7.34 6.16
N GLY A 82 -10.68 -7.23 6.77
CA GLY A 82 -9.37 -7.34 6.10
C GLY A 82 -8.74 -6.00 5.71
N ILE A 83 -9.43 -4.87 5.90
CA ILE A 83 -8.83 -3.53 5.75
C ILE A 83 -8.36 -3.02 7.11
N GLY A 84 -7.04 -2.97 7.30
CA GLY A 84 -6.41 -2.27 8.42
C GLY A 84 -6.09 -0.82 8.08
N ARG A 85 -5.97 0.04 9.11
CA ARG A 85 -5.65 1.47 8.99
C ARG A 85 -4.38 1.71 8.18
N GLU A 86 -3.33 0.95 8.47
CA GLU A 86 -2.02 1.04 7.81
C GLU A 86 -2.11 0.74 6.30
N ASN A 87 -2.69 -0.40 5.91
CA ASN A 87 -2.76 -0.80 4.51
C ASN A 87 -3.62 0.16 3.68
N ILE A 88 -4.77 0.61 4.22
CA ILE A 88 -5.63 1.55 3.47
C ILE A 88 -4.98 2.92 3.35
N ALA A 89 -4.27 3.39 4.40
CA ALA A 89 -3.53 4.64 4.36
C ALA A 89 -2.58 4.68 3.17
N LYS A 90 -1.85 3.59 2.95
CA LYS A 90 -0.87 3.47 1.87
C LYS A 90 -1.52 3.49 0.49
N VAL A 91 -2.78 3.07 0.38
CA VAL A 91 -3.54 3.20 -0.87
C VAL A 91 -4.03 4.64 -1.03
N VAL A 92 -4.82 5.15 -0.08
CA VAL A 92 -5.45 6.48 -0.22
C VAL A 92 -4.42 7.61 -0.25
N GLY A 93 -3.34 7.50 0.53
CA GLY A 93 -2.25 8.47 0.54
C GLY A 93 -1.36 8.43 -0.69
N LEU A 94 -1.39 7.38 -1.51
CA LEU A 94 -0.64 7.36 -2.78
C LEU A 94 -1.51 7.75 -3.99
N ILE A 95 -2.80 7.98 -3.78
CA ILE A 95 -3.72 8.48 -4.79
C ILE A 95 -3.58 10.00 -4.88
N ASP A 96 -3.16 10.46 -6.05
CA ASP A 96 -3.07 11.89 -6.35
C ASP A 96 -4.28 12.29 -7.18
N LEU A 97 -5.29 12.88 -6.53
CA LEU A 97 -6.54 13.31 -7.18
C LEU A 97 -6.32 14.41 -8.22
N ASN A 98 -5.23 15.18 -8.13
CA ASN A 98 -4.91 16.21 -9.12
C ASN A 98 -4.42 15.61 -10.45
N LYS A 99 -3.94 14.36 -10.44
CA LYS A 99 -3.46 13.64 -11.63
C LYS A 99 -4.52 12.77 -12.30
N VAL A 100 -5.68 12.60 -11.68
CA VAL A 100 -6.72 11.66 -12.14
C VAL A 100 -8.07 12.36 -12.24
N THR A 101 -8.59 12.46 -13.45
CA THR A 101 -9.91 13.08 -13.70
C THR A 101 -11.04 12.05 -13.62
N TYR A 102 -10.77 10.81 -14.04
CA TYR A 102 -11.75 9.74 -14.17
C TYR A 102 -11.34 8.49 -13.40
N VAL A 103 -12.31 7.66 -13.01
CA VAL A 103 -12.06 6.36 -12.34
C VAL A 103 -11.15 5.46 -13.19
N SER A 104 -11.32 5.46 -14.51
CA SER A 104 -10.44 4.72 -15.44
C SER A 104 -9.01 5.26 -15.44
N SER A 105 -8.83 6.58 -15.31
CA SER A 105 -7.50 7.18 -15.19
C SER A 105 -6.82 6.83 -13.86
N LEU A 106 -7.58 6.76 -12.77
CA LEU A 106 -7.10 6.24 -11.48
C LEU A 106 -6.68 4.77 -11.58
N TRP A 107 -7.48 3.94 -12.24
CA TRP A 107 -7.16 2.53 -12.48
C TRP A 107 -5.87 2.35 -13.30
N LYS A 108 -5.68 3.19 -14.33
CA LYS A 108 -4.44 3.25 -15.09
C LYS A 108 -3.26 3.69 -14.22
N TRP A 109 -3.42 4.79 -13.47
CA TRP A 109 -2.39 5.34 -12.57
C TRP A 109 -1.97 4.36 -11.47
N ALA A 110 -2.91 3.55 -10.95
CA ALA A 110 -2.63 2.48 -10.01
C ALA A 110 -1.93 1.26 -10.65
N GLY A 111 -1.72 1.26 -11.97
CA GLY A 111 -1.06 0.18 -12.69
C GLY A 111 -1.88 -1.11 -12.77
N MET A 112 -3.21 -0.99 -12.61
CA MET A 112 -4.15 -2.12 -12.62
C MET A 112 -4.83 -2.31 -13.98
N HIS A 113 -4.56 -1.43 -14.94
CA HIS A 113 -5.05 -1.51 -16.31
C HIS A 113 -4.44 -2.69 -17.09
N VAL A 114 -4.97 -2.93 -18.29
CA VAL A 114 -4.54 -3.99 -19.20
C VAL A 114 -4.05 -3.36 -20.50
N VAL A 115 -2.94 -3.87 -21.04
CA VAL A 115 -2.36 -3.49 -22.33
C VAL A 115 -2.24 -4.77 -23.16
N ASP A 116 -2.89 -4.81 -24.34
CA ASP A 116 -2.90 -5.97 -25.24
C ASP A 116 -3.27 -7.29 -24.55
N GLY A 117 -4.31 -7.25 -23.69
CA GLY A 117 -4.76 -8.41 -22.93
C GLY A 117 -3.85 -8.82 -21.75
N LYS A 118 -2.76 -8.09 -21.50
CA LYS A 118 -1.78 -8.41 -20.44
C LYS A 118 -1.68 -7.29 -19.40
N SER A 119 -1.36 -7.68 -18.16
CA SER A 119 -1.05 -6.71 -17.12
C SER A 119 0.27 -5.99 -17.45
N PRO A 120 0.37 -4.66 -17.27
CA PRO A 120 1.55 -3.89 -17.68
C PRO A 120 2.80 -4.40 -16.95
N GLN A 121 3.89 -4.58 -17.70
CA GLN A 121 5.17 -5.07 -17.18
C GLN A 121 6.23 -3.98 -17.25
N ARG A 122 7.15 -3.98 -16.30
CA ARG A 122 8.32 -3.09 -16.34
C ARG A 122 9.27 -3.59 -17.43
N ARG A 123 9.68 -2.71 -18.34
CA ARG A 123 10.69 -3.00 -19.37
C ARG A 123 11.89 -2.09 -19.15
N GLY A 124 13.10 -2.65 -19.29
CA GLY A 124 14.34 -1.88 -19.18
C GLY A 124 14.35 -0.74 -20.20
N GLY A 125 14.79 0.45 -19.77
CA GLY A 125 14.87 1.63 -20.63
C GLY A 125 13.54 2.36 -20.89
N GLN A 126 12.40 1.82 -20.43
CA GLN A 126 11.10 2.47 -20.61
C GLN A 126 10.64 3.19 -19.33
N LYS A 127 10.13 4.41 -19.50
CA LYS A 127 9.49 5.16 -18.41
C LYS A 127 8.19 4.45 -18.01
N ILE A 128 8.02 4.22 -16.71
CA ILE A 128 6.79 3.62 -16.17
C ILE A 128 5.68 4.68 -16.23
N ASP A 129 4.49 4.28 -16.71
CA ASP A 129 3.32 5.14 -16.89
C ASP A 129 2.32 5.06 -15.71
N TYR A 130 2.62 4.28 -14.68
CA TYR A 130 1.85 4.11 -13.45
C TYR A 130 2.69 4.28 -12.18
N ASN A 131 2.02 4.52 -11.06
CA ASN A 131 2.65 4.56 -9.74
C ASN A 131 2.92 3.12 -9.24
N SER A 132 4.18 2.71 -9.27
CA SER A 132 4.60 1.37 -8.88
C SER A 132 4.35 1.06 -7.40
N GLN A 133 4.49 2.05 -6.51
CA GLN A 133 4.20 1.88 -5.08
C GLN A 133 2.71 1.67 -4.86
N LEU A 134 1.86 2.50 -5.47
CA LEU A 134 0.40 2.36 -5.40
C LEU A 134 -0.04 1.00 -5.92
N ARG A 135 0.51 0.53 -7.05
CA ARG A 135 0.24 -0.80 -7.59
C ARG A 135 0.51 -1.89 -6.56
N THR A 136 1.68 -1.87 -5.90
CA THR A 136 2.02 -2.83 -4.85
C THR A 136 1.05 -2.76 -3.66
N MET A 137 0.62 -1.56 -3.26
CA MET A 137 -0.34 -1.39 -2.15
C MET A 137 -1.73 -1.91 -2.51
N CYS A 138 -2.20 -1.68 -3.74
CA CYS A 138 -3.44 -2.28 -4.25
C CYS A 138 -3.36 -3.81 -4.24
N TRP A 139 -2.24 -4.40 -4.66
CA TRP A 139 -2.05 -5.86 -4.57
C TRP A 139 -2.08 -6.38 -3.13
N ARG A 140 -1.43 -5.69 -2.19
CA ARG A 140 -1.50 -6.04 -0.75
C ARG A 140 -2.93 -5.99 -0.23
N LEU A 141 -3.69 -4.95 -0.60
CA LEU A 141 -5.10 -4.80 -0.20
C LEU A 141 -5.96 -5.95 -0.74
N ILE A 142 -5.84 -6.27 -2.03
CA ILE A 142 -6.57 -7.38 -2.66
C ILE A 142 -6.22 -8.71 -1.98
N ARG A 143 -4.93 -8.95 -1.71
CA ARG A 143 -4.49 -10.16 -1.00
C ARG A 143 -5.10 -10.26 0.40
N ALA A 144 -5.24 -9.13 1.11
CA ALA A 144 -5.90 -9.10 2.40
C ALA A 144 -7.38 -9.50 2.31
N PHE A 145 -8.08 -9.13 1.23
CA PHE A 145 -9.46 -9.59 0.98
C PHE A 145 -9.56 -11.10 0.77
N CYS A 146 -8.66 -11.65 -0.04
CA CYS A 146 -8.62 -13.10 -0.28
C CYS A 146 -8.35 -13.88 1.00
N LEU A 147 -7.42 -13.41 1.85
CA LEU A 147 -7.12 -14.03 3.14
C LEU A 147 -8.26 -13.87 4.15
N ALA A 148 -8.95 -12.74 4.13
CA ALA A 148 -10.08 -12.48 5.02
C ALA A 148 -11.35 -13.26 4.64
N GLN A 149 -11.40 -13.83 3.43
CA GLN A 149 -12.56 -14.51 2.82
C GLN A 149 -13.85 -13.71 3.01
N ASN A 150 -13.82 -12.45 2.60
CA ASN A 150 -14.94 -11.52 2.77
C ASN A 150 -15.87 -11.53 1.53
N LYS A 151 -16.98 -10.79 1.59
CA LYS A 151 -17.93 -10.64 0.46
C LYS A 151 -17.30 -10.24 -0.88
N TYR A 152 -16.17 -9.53 -0.86
CA TYR A 152 -15.46 -9.13 -2.07
C TYR A 152 -14.65 -10.29 -2.66
N TYR A 153 -14.18 -11.22 -1.82
CA TYR A 153 -13.58 -12.46 -2.27
C TYR A 153 -14.62 -13.35 -2.97
N ASP A 154 -15.83 -13.47 -2.41
CA ASP A 154 -16.92 -14.22 -3.04
C ASP A 154 -17.29 -13.63 -4.41
N TRP A 155 -17.37 -12.29 -4.49
CA TRP A 155 -17.59 -11.59 -5.75
C TRP A 155 -16.46 -11.84 -6.75
N TYR A 156 -15.20 -11.78 -6.30
CA TYR A 156 -14.03 -12.10 -7.13
C TYR A 156 -14.08 -13.53 -7.68
N LEU A 157 -14.46 -14.53 -6.88
CA LEU A 157 -14.59 -15.92 -7.34
C LEU A 157 -15.65 -16.05 -8.45
N LYS A 158 -16.82 -15.43 -8.26
CA LYS A 158 -17.89 -15.42 -9.28
C LYS A 158 -17.44 -14.80 -10.60
N GLU A 159 -16.76 -13.65 -10.55
CA GLU A 159 -16.25 -13.00 -11.76
C GLU A 159 -15.13 -13.83 -12.40
N LYS A 160 -14.23 -14.40 -11.60
CA LYS A 160 -13.16 -15.28 -12.09
C LYS A 160 -13.72 -16.48 -12.85
N GLU A 161 -14.73 -17.15 -12.31
CA GLU A 161 -15.41 -18.30 -12.94
C GLU A 161 -16.00 -17.89 -14.30
N LYS A 162 -16.78 -16.80 -14.36
CA LYS A 162 -17.31 -16.25 -15.62
C LYS A 162 -16.23 -15.99 -16.66
N TYR A 163 -15.10 -15.42 -16.25
CA TYR A 163 -13.98 -15.18 -17.15
C TYR A 163 -13.35 -16.48 -17.64
N GLN A 164 -13.17 -17.47 -16.76
CA GLN A 164 -12.63 -18.78 -17.13
C GLN A 164 -13.54 -19.49 -18.13
N ASP A 165 -14.85 -19.50 -17.90
CA ASP A 165 -15.83 -20.10 -18.82
C ASP A 165 -15.78 -19.44 -20.20
N LYS A 166 -15.69 -18.11 -20.24
CA LYS A 166 -15.60 -17.35 -21.49
C LYS A 166 -14.33 -17.67 -22.30
N PHE A 167 -13.20 -17.90 -21.63
CA PHE A 167 -11.93 -18.21 -22.30
C PHE A 167 -11.75 -19.71 -22.60
N LEU A 168 -12.43 -20.61 -21.87
CA LEU A 168 -12.46 -22.04 -22.17
C LEU A 168 -13.45 -22.40 -23.28
N ALA A 169 -14.47 -21.56 -23.50
CA ALA A 169 -15.44 -21.70 -24.58
C ALA A 169 -14.97 -21.09 -25.93
N GLN A 170 -13.76 -20.54 -26.00
CA GLN A 170 -13.11 -20.01 -27.21
C GLN A 170 -11.99 -20.94 -27.68
#